data_AF-A0A1D8CYF5-F1
#
_entry.id   AF-A0A1D8CYF5-F1
#
_cell.length_a   1.000
_cell.length_b   1.000
_cell.length_c   1.000
_cell.angle_alpha   90.00
_cell.angle_beta   90.00
_cell.angle_gamma   90.00
#
_symmetry.space_group_name_H-M   'P 1'
#
loop_
_entity.id
_entity.type
_entity.pdbx_description
1 polymer ?
#
loop_
_entity_poly.entity_id
_entity_poly.type
_entity_poly.pdbx_seq_one_letter_code
_entity_poly.pdbx_strand_id
1 'polypeptide(L)'
;MKLFPDKEKRTNFMKSGLPVVLAVVWTPIVWMALAAFLGPFMERLIGAWQVNVVMLGVATLLIMVALIRLFKMAGLKIFDKLD
;
A
#
# COMPACT_ATOMS: atom_id res chain seq x y z
N MET A 1 -28.07 3.71 -1.85
CA MET A 1 -27.96 2.42 -1.12
C MET A 1 -27.06 2.63 0.09
N LYS A 2 -27.45 2.22 1.30
CA LYS A 2 -26.55 2.31 2.48
C LYS A 2 -25.43 1.29 2.29
N LEU A 3 -24.19 1.77 2.10
CA LEU A 3 -23.01 0.92 1.86
C LEU A 3 -22.72 -0.06 3.01
N PHE A 4 -23.23 0.20 4.22
CA PHE A 4 -23.15 -0.71 5.37
C PHE A 4 -24.44 -0.62 6.20
N PRO A 5 -25.37 -1.59 6.08
CA PRO A 5 -26.59 -1.62 6.88
C PRO A 5 -26.35 -1.97 8.37
N ASP A 6 -25.27 -2.70 8.66
CA ASP A 6 -24.89 -3.15 10.01
C ASP A 6 -23.68 -2.36 10.57
N LYS A 7 -23.78 -1.89 11.83
CA LYS A 7 -22.65 -1.24 12.54
C LYS A 7 -21.41 -2.14 12.62
N GLU A 8 -21.62 -3.43 12.84
CA GLU A 8 -20.55 -4.41 13.01
C GLU A 8 -19.74 -4.64 11.71
N LYS A 9 -20.44 -4.71 10.55
CA LYS A 9 -19.80 -4.77 9.23
C LYS A 9 -19.02 -3.50 8.91
N ARG A 10 -19.53 -2.33 9.32
CA ARG A 10 -18.82 -1.05 9.15
C ARG A 10 -17.52 -1.04 9.98
N THR A 11 -17.56 -1.45 11.23
CA THR A 11 -16.36 -1.52 12.10
C THR A 11 -15.32 -2.49 11.55
N ASN A 12 -15.74 -3.68 11.11
CA ASN A 12 -14.84 -4.65 10.51
C ASN A 12 -14.21 -4.14 9.21
N PHE A 13 -14.99 -3.46 8.36
CA PHE A 13 -14.46 -2.84 7.15
C PHE A 13 -13.46 -1.73 7.47
N MET A 14 -13.74 -0.88 8.45
CA MET A 14 -12.81 0.19 8.81
C MET A 14 -11.51 -0.33 9.45
N LYS A 15 -11.56 -1.42 10.22
CA LYS A 15 -10.37 -2.00 10.87
C LYS A 15 -9.51 -2.83 9.91
N SER A 16 -10.12 -3.52 8.94
CA SER A 16 -9.42 -4.48 8.07
C SER A 16 -9.40 -4.12 6.59
N GLY A 17 -10.52 -3.61 6.05
CA GLY A 17 -10.67 -3.28 4.63
C GLY A 17 -10.09 -1.93 4.25
N LEU A 18 -10.33 -0.90 5.06
CA LEU A 18 -9.86 0.47 4.79
C LEU A 18 -8.33 0.57 4.63
N PRO A 19 -7.49 -0.07 5.48
CA PRO A 19 -6.04 -0.07 5.28
C PRO A 19 -5.60 -0.68 3.95
N VAL A 20 -6.31 -1.71 3.49
CA VAL A 20 -6.01 -2.40 2.22
C VAL A 20 -6.42 -1.52 1.04
N VAL A 21 -7.62 -0.95 1.07
CA VAL A 21 -8.10 -0.04 0.02
C VAL A 21 -7.18 1.17 -0.10
N LEU A 22 -6.78 1.77 1.03
CA LEU A 22 -5.82 2.87 1.03
C LEU A 22 -4.50 2.44 0.39
N ALA A 23 -3.92 1.31 0.81
CA ALA A 23 -2.69 0.82 0.20
C ALA A 23 -2.85 0.63 -1.33
N VAL A 24 -3.93 -0.01 -1.79
CA VAL A 24 -4.19 -0.22 -3.22
C VAL A 24 -4.24 1.11 -3.99
N VAL A 25 -4.91 2.13 -3.46
CA VAL A 25 -4.99 3.47 -4.08
C VAL A 25 -3.60 4.12 -4.21
N TRP A 26 -2.71 3.86 -3.25
CA TRP A 26 -1.33 4.36 -3.29
C TRP A 26 -0.40 3.58 -4.26
N THR A 27 -0.82 2.42 -4.78
CA THR A 27 0.04 1.55 -5.62
C THR A 27 0.63 2.26 -6.84
N PRO A 28 -0.15 2.97 -7.67
CA PRO A 28 0.39 3.62 -8.85
C PRO A 28 1.41 4.71 -8.49
N ILE A 29 1.17 5.44 -7.40
CA ILE A 29 2.04 6.52 -6.93
C ILE A 29 3.37 5.95 -6.44
N VAL A 30 3.32 4.90 -5.62
CA VAL A 30 4.50 4.20 -5.14
C VAL A 30 5.30 3.63 -6.31
N TRP A 31 4.63 3.02 -7.28
CA TRP A 31 5.28 2.50 -8.48
C TRP A 31 6.00 3.59 -9.25
N MET A 32 5.33 4.72 -9.53
CA MET A 32 5.94 5.85 -10.24
C MET A 32 7.13 6.43 -9.47
N ALA A 33 7.02 6.59 -8.16
CA ALA A 33 8.11 7.09 -7.33
C ALA A 33 9.32 6.16 -7.35
N LEU A 34 9.09 4.85 -7.23
CA LEU A 34 10.15 3.85 -7.32
C LEU A 34 10.78 3.83 -8.72
N ALA A 35 9.97 3.87 -9.78
CA ALA A 35 10.48 3.88 -11.15
C ALA A 35 11.35 5.12 -11.43
N ALA A 36 10.94 6.29 -10.92
CA ALA A 36 11.71 7.52 -11.07
C ALA A 36 13.06 7.50 -10.33
N PHE A 37 13.10 6.89 -9.13
CA PHE A 37 14.32 6.83 -8.32
C PHE A 37 15.24 5.65 -8.69
N LEU A 38 14.69 4.44 -8.76
CA LEU A 38 15.46 3.21 -9.00
C LEU A 38 15.67 2.93 -10.48
N GLY A 39 14.79 3.36 -11.38
CA GLY A 39 14.90 3.09 -12.82
C GLY A 39 16.26 3.53 -13.39
N PRO A 40 16.64 4.82 -13.26
CA PRO A 40 17.91 5.32 -13.78
C PRO A 40 19.15 4.67 -13.11
N PHE A 41 19.02 4.32 -11.84
CA PHE A 41 20.10 3.68 -11.08
C PHE A 41 20.33 2.23 -11.53
N MET A 42 19.24 1.50 -11.73
CA MET A 42 19.26 0.10 -12.15
C MET A 42 19.66 -0.07 -13.63
N GLU A 43 19.22 0.84 -14.52
CA GLU A 43 19.69 0.86 -15.91
C GLU A 43 21.21 1.03 -16.01
N ARG A 44 21.81 1.86 -15.16
CA ARG A 44 23.26 2.03 -15.10
C ARG A 44 24.01 0.80 -14.58
N LEU A 45 23.40 0.00 -13.71
CA LEU A 45 24.07 -1.13 -13.07
C LEU A 45 23.92 -2.45 -13.83
N ILE A 46 22.70 -2.76 -14.29
CA ILE A 46 22.36 -4.09 -14.79
C ILE A 46 22.14 -4.08 -16.30
N GLY A 47 21.62 -2.98 -16.86
CA GLY A 47 21.31 -2.84 -18.30
C GLY A 47 20.18 -3.76 -18.82
N ALA A 48 19.69 -4.71 -18.01
CA ALA A 48 18.61 -5.62 -18.37
C ALA A 48 17.26 -5.10 -17.86
N TRP A 49 16.42 -4.63 -18.79
CA TRP A 49 15.12 -4.02 -18.45
C TRP A 49 14.19 -4.99 -17.68
N GLN A 50 14.23 -6.29 -17.97
CA GLN A 50 13.40 -7.28 -17.27
C GLN A 50 13.75 -7.37 -15.78
N VAL A 51 15.05 -7.32 -15.45
CA VAL A 51 15.51 -7.37 -14.06
C VAL A 51 15.04 -6.13 -13.31
N ASN A 52 15.07 -4.95 -13.96
CA ASN A 52 14.57 -3.71 -13.38
C ASN A 52 13.08 -3.80 -13.07
N VAL A 53 12.27 -4.30 -14.01
CA VAL A 53 10.82 -4.42 -13.84
C VAL A 53 10.48 -5.40 -12.71
N VAL A 54 11.17 -6.55 -12.65
CA VAL A 54 10.97 -7.54 -11.58
C VAL A 54 11.35 -6.94 -10.23
N MET A 55 12.48 -6.23 -10.15
CA MET A 55 12.93 -5.64 -8.89
C MET A 55 12.02 -4.51 -8.41
N LEU A 56 11.54 -3.65 -9.32
CA LEU A 56 10.52 -2.64 -9.03
C LEU A 56 9.20 -3.28 -8.56
N GLY A 57 8.81 -4.40 -9.16
CA GLY A 57 7.67 -5.20 -8.73
C GLY A 57 7.77 -5.65 -7.28
N VAL A 58 8.89 -6.30 -6.94
CA VAL A 58 9.15 -6.77 -5.58
C VAL A 58 9.22 -5.60 -4.59
N ALA A 59 9.91 -4.51 -4.93
CA ALA A 59 10.00 -3.33 -4.09
C ALA A 59 8.62 -2.70 -3.83
N THR A 60 7.78 -2.59 -4.86
CA THR A 60 6.42 -2.06 -4.72
C THR A 60 5.58 -2.91 -3.80
N LEU A 61 5.65 -4.24 -3.91
CA LEU A 61 4.94 -5.16 -3.03
C LEU A 61 5.39 -5.02 -1.57
N LEU A 62 6.70 -4.89 -1.32
CA LEU A 62 7.23 -4.67 0.02
C LEU A 62 6.72 -3.36 0.63
N ILE A 63 6.71 -2.27 -0.15
CA ILE A 63 6.17 -0.98 0.30
C ILE A 63 4.66 -1.06 0.56
N MET A 64 3.90 -1.76 -0.29
CA MET A 64 2.47 -2.01 -0.07
C MET A 64 2.23 -2.71 1.27
N VAL A 65 2.98 -3.78 1.57
CA VAL A 65 2.87 -4.50 2.85
C VAL A 65 3.22 -3.58 4.02
N ALA A 66 4.27 -2.77 3.89
CA ALA A 66 4.67 -1.80 4.91
C ALA A 66 3.57 -0.74 5.14
N LEU A 67 2.99 -0.20 4.07
CA LEU A 67 1.88 0.77 4.13
C LEU A 67 0.65 0.16 4.81
N ILE A 68 0.26 -1.07 4.47
CA ILE A 68 -0.86 -1.75 5.12
C ILE A 68 -0.60 -1.91 6.62
N ARG A 69 0.62 -2.30 7.01
CA ARG A 69 1.00 -2.42 8.43
C ARG A 69 0.96 -1.07 9.13
N LEU A 70 1.48 -0.01 8.51
CA LEU A 70 1.42 1.36 9.04
C LEU A 70 -0.01 1.84 9.21
N PHE A 71 -0.87 1.66 8.21
CA PHE A 71 -2.28 2.04 8.29
C PHE A 71 -3.05 1.22 9.33
N LYS A 72 -2.71 -0.07 9.53
CA LYS A 72 -3.26 -0.87 10.62
C LYS A 72 -2.81 -0.36 11.98
N MET A 73 -1.54 -0.03 12.17
CA MET A 73 -1.05 0.55 13.43
C MET A 73 -1.67 1.91 13.72
N ALA A 74 -1.74 2.79 12.72
CA ALA A 74 -2.38 4.09 12.84
C ALA A 74 -3.89 3.96 13.09
N GLY A 75 -4.55 3.03 12.39
CA GLY A 75 -5.96 2.69 12.59
C GLY A 75 -6.24 2.21 14.01
N LEU A 76 -5.45 1.26 14.55
CA LEU A 76 -5.58 0.81 15.94
C LEU A 76 -5.49 2.00 16.91
N LYS A 77 -4.51 2.89 16.72
CA LYS A 77 -4.29 4.05 17.60
C LYS A 77 -5.39 5.12 17.52
N ILE A 78 -6.04 5.27 16.37
CA ILE A 78 -7.15 6.20 16.17
C ILE A 78 -8.46 5.59 16.69
N PHE A 79 -8.67 4.28 16.49
CA PHE A 79 -9.86 3.57 16.96
C PHE A 79 -9.89 3.39 18.48
N ASP A 80 -8.74 3.16 19.13
CA ASP A 80 -8.63 3.11 20.60
C ASP A 80 -9.01 4.43 21.29
N LYS A 81 -8.95 5.54 20.55
CA LYS A 81 -9.32 6.88 21.05
C LYS A 81 -10.79 7.23 20.85
N LEU A 82 -11.54 6.38 20.14
CA LEU A 82 -12.94 6.59 19.75
C LEU A 82 -13.92 5.71 20.54
N ASP A 83 -13.41 4.71 21.29
CA ASP A 83 -14.12 4.03 22.39
C ASP A 83 -13.85 4.74 23.72
#